data_AF-E9GCM4-F1
#
_entry.id   AF-E9GCM4-F1
#
_cell.length_a   1.000
_cell.length_b   1.000
_cell.length_c   1.000
_cell.angle_alpha   90.00
_cell.angle_beta   90.00
_cell.angle_gamma   90.00
#
_symmetry.space_group_name_H-M   'P 1'
#
loop_
_entity.id
_entity.type
_entity.pdbx_description
1 polymer ?
#
loop_
_entity_poly.entity_id
_entity_poly.type
_entity_poly.pdbx_seq_one_letter_code
_entity_poly.pdbx_strand_id
1 'polypeptide(L)'
;MLNKASDFLCWLVALFLSPLVKDKELTTVSMGIFEEIILNILADKMKFTYEIIPPSDILTLGYLQPNGSWTGTTGQLQRKEVDMCVTTSAPASSKTPVQDISYPVVYVDSAIVIPFPKEETKWIVTSTFKNKEASTNPTLKKIADNMRKHPERRILNAFTVDDISTIVKEEAALVLVKSTAESFIENSYKINKECRVTLAEKTFFSRPQTFSYPKHSPIVKTVDYNLLLLQQAGLIQYAEKRSAVPYNRCSVSEAKKIAANKVVPLKLKDVAGAFSILILGFILSFILLFIECIFKKMSTK
;
A
#
# COMPACT_ATOMS: atom_id res chain seq x y z
N MET A 1 -16.53 -6.86 36.22
CA MET A 1 -15.06 -6.92 36.07
C MET A 1 -14.77 -7.10 34.58
N LEU A 2 -14.58 -6.00 33.85
CA LEU A 2 -14.48 -5.97 32.38
C LEU A 2 -13.02 -5.73 32.00
N ASN A 3 -12.52 -6.58 31.10
CA ASN A 3 -11.12 -6.76 30.73
C ASN A 3 -10.48 -5.48 30.16
N LYS A 4 -9.70 -4.80 31.00
CA LYS A 4 -8.55 -3.97 30.64
C LYS A 4 -7.44 -4.89 30.10
N ALA A 5 -7.35 -5.11 28.79
CA ALA A 5 -6.13 -5.64 28.15
C ALA A 5 -6.13 -5.60 26.61
N SER A 6 -7.28 -5.43 25.94
CA SER A 6 -7.37 -5.48 24.47
C SER A 6 -7.22 -4.13 23.75
N ASP A 7 -7.24 -3.02 24.49
CA ASP A 7 -7.36 -1.68 23.92
C ASP A 7 -6.07 -0.85 24.04
N PHE A 8 -5.03 -1.41 24.64
CA PHE A 8 -3.79 -0.70 24.97
C PHE A 8 -2.67 -0.82 23.93
N LEU A 9 -2.90 -1.57 22.83
CA LEU A 9 -1.89 -1.83 21.81
C LEU A 9 -2.45 -1.67 20.38
N CYS A 10 -3.37 -0.72 20.19
CA CYS A 10 -3.73 -0.19 18.87
C CYS A 10 -2.82 1.01 18.51
N TRP A 11 -1.57 0.94 18.99
CA TRP A 11 -0.56 1.98 18.87
C TRP A 11 0.00 2.01 17.45
N LEU A 12 0.29 3.23 16.97
CA LEU A 12 1.19 3.56 15.86
C LEU A 12 0.66 3.53 14.40
N VAL A 13 -0.59 3.95 14.18
CA VAL A 13 -1.00 4.51 12.87
C VAL A 13 -1.41 5.97 13.01
N ALA A 14 -0.41 6.83 13.11
CA ALA A 14 -0.38 8.10 12.38
C ALA A 14 1.08 8.51 12.26
N LEU A 15 1.67 8.23 11.09
CA LEU A 15 2.94 8.86 10.75
C LEU A 15 2.69 10.36 10.57
N PHE A 16 3.36 11.12 11.44
CA PHE A 16 4.24 12.23 11.12
C PHE A 16 4.15 12.87 9.73
N LEU A 17 4.11 14.21 9.79
CA LEU A 17 4.54 15.21 8.81
C LEU A 17 3.60 15.48 7.66
N SER A 18 2.59 16.29 7.95
CA SER A 18 2.06 17.19 6.94
C SER A 18 3.12 18.28 6.66
N PRO A 19 3.41 18.64 5.39
CA PRO A 19 4.22 19.82 5.03
C PRO A 19 3.68 21.14 5.61
N LEU A 20 2.46 21.11 6.15
CA LEU A 20 1.82 22.18 6.89
C LEU A 20 2.48 22.48 8.26
N VAL A 21 3.34 21.60 8.77
CA VAL A 21 4.13 21.85 10.00
C VAL A 21 5.57 22.19 9.60
N LYS A 22 5.97 23.45 9.76
CA LYS A 22 7.34 23.92 9.48
C LYS A 22 8.29 23.49 10.60
N ASP A 23 8.82 22.27 10.51
CA ASP A 23 9.99 21.87 11.29
C ASP A 23 11.15 21.45 10.37
N LYS A 24 12.38 21.91 10.67
CA LYS A 24 13.52 21.93 9.73
C LYS A 24 14.30 20.62 9.64
N GLU A 25 13.97 19.61 10.44
CA GLU A 25 14.75 18.36 10.55
C GLU A 25 14.04 17.12 9.96
N LEU A 26 12.82 17.25 9.45
CA LEU A 26 11.98 16.07 9.17
C LEU A 26 11.72 15.88 7.66
N THR A 27 12.10 14.70 7.15
CA THR A 27 11.94 14.30 5.75
C THR A 27 10.47 14.37 5.31
N THR A 28 10.18 15.22 4.33
CA THR A 28 8.86 15.41 3.71
C THR A 28 8.31 14.09 3.16
N VAL A 29 7.33 13.53 3.87
CA VAL A 29 6.46 12.47 3.35
C VAL A 29 5.40 13.14 2.48
N SER A 30 4.99 12.49 1.38
CA SER A 30 3.97 12.97 0.43
C SER A 30 2.59 13.27 1.04
N MET A 31 2.38 12.97 2.33
CA MET A 31 1.12 13.14 3.02
C MET A 31 0.95 14.61 3.41
N GLY A 32 -0.11 15.26 2.93
CA GLY A 32 -0.41 16.66 3.21
C GLY A 32 -0.11 17.65 2.08
N ILE A 33 0.61 17.27 1.01
CA ILE A 33 0.75 18.12 -0.19
C ILE A 33 -0.61 18.31 -0.87
N PHE A 34 -1.40 17.24 -0.95
CA PHE A 34 -2.75 17.30 -1.48
C PHE A 34 -3.61 18.26 -0.66
N GLU A 35 -3.65 18.05 0.65
CA GLU A 35 -4.41 18.87 1.59
C GLU A 35 -3.98 20.34 1.56
N GLU A 36 -2.68 20.62 1.47
CA GLU A 36 -2.13 21.97 1.36
C GLU A 36 -2.60 22.68 0.08
N ILE A 37 -2.55 22.00 -1.07
CA ILE A 37 -3.03 22.56 -2.35
C ILE A 37 -4.52 22.91 -2.23
N ILE A 38 -5.34 21.99 -1.72
CA ILE A 38 -6.79 22.23 -1.57
C ILE A 38 -7.06 23.37 -0.60
N LEU A 39 -6.39 23.39 0.56
CA LEU A 39 -6.58 24.43 1.57
C LEU A 39 -6.16 25.81 1.07
N ASN A 40 -5.06 25.91 0.31
CA ASN A 40 -4.62 27.16 -0.30
C ASN A 40 -5.62 27.70 -1.34
N ILE A 41 -6.20 26.81 -2.15
CA ILE A 41 -7.23 27.21 -3.12
C ILE A 41 -8.50 27.68 -2.39
N LEU A 42 -8.92 26.96 -1.34
CA LEU A 42 -10.06 27.37 -0.52
C LEU A 42 -9.81 28.72 0.16
N ALA A 43 -8.63 28.91 0.74
CA ALA A 43 -8.23 30.16 1.40
C ALA A 43 -8.28 31.35 0.45
N ASP A 44 -7.75 31.21 -0.78
CA ASP A 44 -7.81 32.28 -1.77
C ASP A 44 -9.23 32.55 -2.27
N LYS A 45 -10.04 31.50 -2.49
CA LYS A 45 -11.40 31.63 -3.00
C LYS A 45 -12.36 32.24 -1.97
N MET A 46 -12.23 31.84 -0.72
CA MET A 46 -13.10 32.25 0.38
C MET A 46 -12.52 33.43 1.20
N LYS A 47 -11.31 33.88 0.88
CA LYS A 47 -10.60 35.01 1.52
C LYS A 47 -10.45 34.84 3.03
N PHE A 48 -10.00 33.67 3.46
CA PHE A 48 -9.63 33.41 4.86
C PHE A 48 -8.13 33.13 5.00
N THR A 49 -7.63 33.33 6.21
CA THR A 49 -6.30 32.90 6.64
C THR A 49 -6.43 31.72 7.58
N TYR A 50 -5.43 30.86 7.64
CA TYR A 50 -5.42 29.70 8.52
C TYR A 50 -4.09 29.58 9.27
N GLU A 51 -4.15 28.96 10.44
CA GLU A 51 -2.99 28.53 11.22
C GLU A 51 -3.12 27.03 11.48
N ILE A 52 -2.00 26.31 11.41
CA ILE A 52 -1.97 24.85 11.55
C ILE A 52 -1.59 24.53 12.99
N ILE A 53 -2.57 24.03 13.75
CA ILE A 53 -2.41 23.67 15.15
C ILE A 53 -2.27 22.16 15.26
N PRO A 54 -1.07 21.62 15.54
CA PRO A 54 -0.92 20.20 15.81
C PRO A 54 -1.60 19.82 17.14
N PRO A 55 -2.13 18.59 17.27
CA PRO A 55 -2.67 18.10 18.54
C PRO A 55 -1.58 18.03 19.61
N SER A 56 -1.89 18.52 20.81
CA SER A 56 -0.95 18.62 21.94
C SER A 56 -0.71 17.30 22.67
N ASP A 57 -1.61 16.32 22.51
CA ASP A 57 -1.55 15.02 23.16
C ASP A 57 -0.89 13.96 22.27
N ILE A 58 -1.53 13.61 21.16
CA ILE A 58 -1.07 12.60 20.22
C ILE A 58 -1.22 13.13 18.79
N LEU A 59 -0.18 12.91 17.98
CA LEU A 59 -0.15 13.30 16.57
C LEU A 59 -0.95 12.33 15.67
N THR A 60 -2.19 11.99 16.08
CA THR A 60 -3.06 11.05 15.37
C THR A 60 -4.49 11.59 15.25
N LEU A 61 -5.34 10.90 14.49
CA LEU A 61 -6.77 11.23 14.42
C LEU A 61 -7.47 11.12 15.77
N GLY A 62 -6.96 10.34 16.73
CA GLY A 62 -7.58 10.19 18.04
C GLY A 62 -8.35 8.88 18.25
N TYR A 63 -8.43 8.46 19.51
CA TYR A 63 -9.23 7.33 19.98
C TYR A 63 -10.18 7.76 21.09
N LEU A 64 -11.27 7.00 21.24
CA LEU A 64 -12.26 7.20 22.29
C LEU A 64 -11.73 6.67 23.62
N GLN A 65 -11.72 7.52 24.63
CA GLN A 65 -11.35 7.16 25.99
C GLN A 65 -12.57 6.61 26.76
N PRO A 66 -12.36 5.84 27.85
CA PRO A 66 -13.46 5.28 28.65
C PRO A 66 -14.38 6.33 29.28
N ASN A 67 -13.89 7.56 29.48
CA ASN A 67 -14.65 8.70 29.99
C ASN A 67 -15.51 9.40 28.90
N GLY A 68 -15.47 8.93 27.65
CA GLY A 68 -16.18 9.52 26.52
C GLY A 68 -15.46 10.66 25.79
N SER A 69 -14.25 11.05 26.23
CA SER A 69 -13.45 12.04 25.52
C SER A 69 -12.61 11.42 24.41
N TRP A 70 -12.32 12.19 23.36
CA TRP A 70 -11.42 11.80 22.29
C TRP A 70 -10.03 12.42 22.48
N THR A 71 -9.00 11.67 22.10
CA THR A 71 -7.62 12.17 21.96
C THR A 71 -7.38 12.72 20.54
N GLY A 72 -6.20 13.29 20.28
CA GLY A 72 -5.74 13.68 18.95
C GLY A 72 -6.63 14.74 18.27
N THR A 73 -6.65 14.75 16.94
CA THR A 73 -7.41 15.77 16.19
C THR A 73 -8.92 15.65 16.42
N THR A 74 -9.48 14.44 16.58
CA THR A 74 -10.89 14.26 16.94
C THR A 74 -11.20 14.88 18.31
N GLY A 75 -10.27 14.77 19.27
CA GLY A 75 -10.36 15.43 20.56
C GLY A 75 -10.38 16.95 20.47
N GLN A 76 -9.51 17.53 19.63
CA GLN A 76 -9.50 18.98 19.41
C GLN A 76 -10.82 19.47 18.80
N LEU A 77 -11.39 18.73 17.84
CA LEU A 77 -12.70 19.03 17.27
C LEU A 77 -13.82 18.94 18.31
N GLN A 78 -13.79 17.88 19.15
CA GLN A 78 -14.78 17.69 20.22
C GLN A 78 -14.74 18.83 21.23
N ARG A 79 -13.54 19.29 21.60
CA ARG A 79 -13.33 20.39 22.55
C ARG A 79 -13.44 21.78 21.91
N LYS A 80 -13.69 21.85 20.59
CA LYS A 80 -13.78 23.10 19.80
C LYS A 80 -12.51 23.95 19.89
N GLU A 81 -11.34 23.31 19.95
CA GLU A 81 -10.03 23.98 19.96
C GLU A 81 -9.58 24.41 18.56
N VAL A 82 -10.15 23.79 17.52
CA VAL A 82 -9.83 24.05 16.11
C VAL A 82 -11.13 24.09 15.28
N ASP A 83 -11.14 24.87 14.20
CA ASP A 83 -12.32 25.05 13.35
C ASP A 83 -12.50 23.95 12.29
N MET A 84 -11.40 23.30 11.89
CA MET A 84 -11.36 22.25 10.87
C MET A 84 -10.15 21.34 11.08
N CYS A 85 -10.33 20.04 10.87
CA CYS A 85 -9.24 19.10 10.68
C CYS A 85 -8.92 19.00 9.18
N VAL A 86 -7.75 19.52 8.81
CA VAL A 86 -7.25 19.54 7.43
C VAL A 86 -6.88 18.14 6.94
N THR A 87 -6.46 17.23 7.81
CA THR A 87 -6.20 15.84 7.42
C THR A 87 -7.51 15.17 7.02
N THR A 88 -7.62 14.80 5.75
CA THR A 88 -8.80 14.09 5.25
C THR A 88 -8.85 12.67 5.86
N SER A 89 -10.04 12.24 6.25
CA SER A 89 -10.22 10.90 6.82
C SER A 89 -11.53 10.27 6.40
N ALA A 90 -11.57 8.93 6.45
CA ALA A 90 -12.77 8.19 6.14
C ALA A 90 -13.85 8.45 7.21
N PRO A 91 -15.10 8.75 6.81
CA PRO A 91 -16.20 8.90 7.76
C PRO A 91 -16.37 7.66 8.64
N ALA A 92 -16.54 7.88 9.94
CA ALA A 92 -16.76 6.82 10.92
C ALA A 92 -18.00 7.12 11.77
N SER A 93 -18.88 6.13 11.91
CA SER A 93 -20.13 6.27 12.68
C SER A 93 -19.89 6.59 14.16
N SER A 94 -18.78 6.12 14.72
CA SER A 94 -18.37 6.43 16.09
C SER A 94 -18.03 7.91 16.29
N LYS A 95 -17.69 8.64 15.23
CA LYS A 95 -17.31 10.06 15.27
C LYS A 95 -18.48 11.00 14.96
N THR A 96 -19.57 10.50 14.39
CA THR A 96 -20.78 11.29 14.08
C THR A 96 -21.33 12.12 15.25
N PRO A 97 -21.29 11.67 16.52
CA PRO A 97 -21.76 12.48 17.65
C PRO A 97 -20.87 13.67 18.00
N VAL A 98 -19.57 13.64 17.64
CA VAL A 98 -18.57 14.61 18.10
C VAL A 98 -18.08 15.56 17.01
N GLN A 99 -18.27 15.21 15.74
CA GLN A 99 -17.84 16.03 14.60
C GLN A 99 -18.86 16.00 13.46
N ASP A 100 -18.79 17.02 12.62
CA ASP A 100 -19.39 17.04 11.29
C ASP A 100 -18.33 16.76 10.23
N ILE A 101 -18.76 16.36 9.03
CA ILE A 101 -17.88 16.01 7.91
C ILE A 101 -18.30 16.80 6.67
N SER A 102 -17.33 17.07 5.79
CA SER A 102 -17.61 17.68 4.48
C SER A 102 -18.23 16.68 3.50
N TYR A 103 -18.64 17.19 2.35
CA TYR A 103 -18.75 16.40 1.12
C TYR A 103 -17.44 15.64 0.83
N PRO A 104 -17.48 14.39 0.29
CA PRO A 104 -16.29 13.64 -0.11
C PRO A 104 -15.34 14.46 -0.97
N VAL A 105 -14.12 14.65 -0.48
CA VAL A 105 -13.07 15.42 -1.18
C VAL A 105 -12.43 14.54 -2.26
N VAL A 106 -12.10 13.30 -1.90
CA VAL A 106 -11.41 12.35 -2.78
C VAL A 106 -11.80 10.91 -2.40
N TYR A 107 -11.70 9.99 -3.36
CA TYR A 107 -11.85 8.56 -3.11
C TYR A 107 -10.49 7.88 -3.14
N VAL A 108 -10.17 7.15 -2.07
CA VAL A 108 -8.91 6.42 -1.97
C VAL A 108 -9.16 4.93 -1.91
N ASP A 109 -8.35 4.18 -2.65
CA ASP A 109 -8.42 2.72 -2.66
C ASP A 109 -7.40 2.11 -1.71
N SER A 110 -7.73 0.92 -1.20
CA SER A 110 -6.78 0.06 -0.49
C SER A 110 -6.01 -0.83 -1.48
N ALA A 111 -4.75 -1.07 -1.20
CA ALA A 111 -3.87 -1.97 -1.93
C ALA A 111 -3.20 -2.96 -0.96
N ILE A 112 -2.80 -4.11 -1.49
CA ILE A 112 -1.97 -5.07 -0.76
C ILE A 112 -0.52 -4.89 -1.21
N VAL A 113 0.36 -4.69 -0.23
CA VAL A 113 1.81 -4.77 -0.40
C VAL A 113 2.24 -6.21 -0.12
N ILE A 114 3.00 -6.79 -1.03
CA ILE A 114 3.58 -8.13 -0.93
C ILE A 114 5.09 -8.09 -1.20
N PRO A 115 5.86 -9.10 -0.74
CA PRO A 115 7.24 -9.26 -1.15
C PRO A 115 7.38 -9.26 -2.69
N PHE A 116 8.43 -8.64 -3.20
CA PHE A 116 8.72 -8.64 -4.62
C PHE A 116 9.04 -10.07 -5.06
N PRO A 117 8.43 -10.59 -6.15
CA PRO A 117 8.66 -11.96 -6.58
C PRO A 117 10.12 -12.13 -6.99
N LYS A 118 10.86 -13.01 -6.31
CA LYS A 118 12.17 -13.47 -6.76
C LYS A 118 11.95 -14.43 -7.93
N GLU A 119 12.59 -14.19 -9.08
CA GLU A 119 12.55 -15.09 -10.24
C GLU A 119 13.25 -16.41 -9.93
N GLU A 120 12.58 -17.30 -9.19
CA GLU A 120 12.94 -18.71 -9.09
C GLU A 120 11.70 -19.59 -9.22
N THR A 121 10.96 -19.45 -10.32
CA THR A 121 9.98 -20.46 -10.70
C THR A 121 10.18 -20.91 -12.14
N LYS A 122 10.96 -21.98 -12.24
CA LYS A 122 11.04 -22.87 -13.40
C LYS A 122 9.77 -23.72 -13.46
N TRP A 123 8.59 -23.12 -13.57
CA TRP A 123 7.33 -23.86 -13.78
C TRP A 123 6.37 -23.12 -14.72
N ILE A 124 5.93 -23.88 -15.71
CA ILE A 124 4.96 -23.53 -16.74
C ILE A 124 3.63 -23.20 -16.05
N VAL A 125 3.19 -21.95 -16.13
CA VAL A 125 1.83 -21.56 -15.74
C VAL A 125 0.91 -21.89 -16.91
N THR A 126 0.17 -22.99 -16.82
CA THR A 126 -1.00 -23.20 -17.69
C THR A 126 -2.03 -22.13 -17.35
N SER A 127 -2.32 -21.31 -18.35
CA SER A 127 -3.23 -20.17 -18.31
C SER A 127 -4.68 -20.60 -18.04
N THR A 128 -5.09 -20.69 -16.76
CA THR A 128 -6.53 -20.65 -16.41
C THR A 128 -6.74 -20.41 -14.91
N PHE A 129 -6.68 -19.16 -14.50
CA PHE A 129 -7.52 -18.71 -13.39
C PHE A 129 -8.44 -17.61 -13.89
N LYS A 130 -9.61 -18.03 -14.38
CA LYS A 130 -10.73 -17.14 -14.69
C LYS A 130 -11.16 -16.43 -13.41
N ASN A 131 -11.22 -15.10 -13.51
CA ASN A 131 -11.82 -14.20 -12.54
C ASN A 131 -13.23 -14.67 -12.16
N LYS A 132 -13.56 -14.56 -10.87
CA LYS A 132 -14.93 -14.35 -10.42
C LYS A 132 -14.93 -13.13 -9.51
N GLU A 133 -15.42 -12.03 -10.05
CA GLU A 133 -15.82 -10.87 -9.28
C GLU A 133 -17.08 -11.22 -8.47
N ALA A 134 -17.07 -10.87 -7.19
CA ALA A 134 -18.27 -10.57 -6.42
C ALA A 134 -17.86 -9.81 -5.15
N SER A 135 -18.07 -8.49 -5.18
CA SER A 135 -18.41 -7.69 -4.00
C SER A 135 -19.87 -8.01 -3.72
N THR A 136 -20.27 -8.83 -2.75
CA THR A 136 -20.14 -8.79 -1.28
C THR A 136 -19.42 -10.06 -0.78
N ASN A 137 -18.11 -9.96 -0.53
CA ASN A 137 -17.25 -11.14 -0.63
C ASN A 137 -17.14 -11.95 0.69
N PRO A 138 -17.67 -13.19 0.78
CA PRO A 138 -17.46 -14.08 1.94
C PRO A 138 -15.96 -14.34 2.22
N THR A 139 -15.10 -14.14 1.23
CA THR A 139 -13.63 -14.21 1.37
C THR A 139 -13.12 -13.10 2.30
N LEU A 140 -13.62 -11.87 2.19
CA LEU A 140 -13.21 -10.77 3.06
C LEU A 140 -13.67 -10.99 4.50
N LYS A 141 -14.85 -11.59 4.70
CA LYS A 141 -15.32 -11.99 6.03
C LYS A 141 -14.40 -13.06 6.63
N LYS A 142 -14.02 -14.09 5.86
CA LYS A 142 -13.05 -15.10 6.29
C LYS A 142 -11.69 -14.49 6.65
N ILE A 143 -11.19 -13.55 5.84
CA ILE A 143 -9.93 -12.84 6.12
C ILE A 143 -10.05 -12.02 7.40
N ALA A 144 -11.14 -11.25 7.56
CA ALA A 144 -11.39 -10.46 8.77
C ALA A 144 -11.51 -11.33 10.03
N ASP A 145 -12.24 -12.43 9.95
CA ASP A 145 -12.41 -13.37 11.07
C ASP A 145 -11.09 -14.06 11.42
N ASN A 146 -10.27 -14.38 10.41
CA ASN A 146 -8.93 -14.93 10.63
C ASN A 146 -7.99 -13.90 11.28
N MET A 147 -8.02 -12.64 10.85
CA MET A 147 -7.25 -11.55 11.46
C MET A 147 -7.71 -11.26 12.91
N ARG A 148 -9.00 -11.44 13.22
CA ARG A 148 -9.51 -11.32 14.60
C ARG A 148 -9.04 -12.44 15.50
N LYS A 149 -8.91 -13.66 14.97
CA LYS A 149 -8.41 -14.83 15.71
C LYS A 149 -6.91 -14.76 15.99
N HIS A 150 -6.17 -14.03 15.16
CA HIS A 150 -4.72 -13.90 15.23
C HIS A 150 -4.28 -12.44 15.38
N PRO A 151 -4.58 -11.79 16.53
CA PRO A 151 -4.19 -10.40 16.76
C PRO A 151 -2.67 -10.18 16.73
N GLU A 152 -1.88 -11.22 17.04
CA GLU A 152 -0.40 -11.21 17.04
C GLU A 152 0.22 -11.02 15.65
N ARG A 153 -0.51 -11.34 14.57
CA ARG A 153 -0.04 -11.21 13.18
C ARG A 153 -0.31 -9.83 12.58
N ARG A 154 -0.91 -8.93 13.36
CA ARG A 154 -1.19 -7.57 12.90
C ARG A 154 0.09 -6.75 13.03
N ILE A 155 0.71 -6.44 11.89
CA ILE A 155 1.82 -5.49 11.84
C ILE A 155 1.23 -4.09 12.08
N LEU A 156 1.31 -3.64 13.33
CA LEU A 156 0.76 -2.36 13.77
C LEU A 156 1.66 -1.18 13.40
N ASN A 157 2.96 -1.43 13.22
CA ASN A 157 4.00 -0.42 13.06
C ASN A 157 4.71 -0.51 11.71
N ALA A 158 4.01 -0.79 10.59
CA ALA A 158 4.65 -1.01 9.30
C ALA A 158 5.50 0.18 8.76
N PHE A 159 5.42 1.33 9.42
CA PHE A 159 5.91 2.61 8.96
C PHE A 159 7.09 3.21 9.76
N THR A 160 7.32 2.74 10.99
CA THR A 160 8.47 3.14 11.82
C THR A 160 9.63 2.16 11.72
N VAL A 161 9.49 1.13 10.89
CA VAL A 161 10.52 0.13 10.74
C VAL A 161 11.33 0.40 9.49
N ASP A 162 12.64 0.47 9.68
CA ASP A 162 13.63 0.02 8.69
C ASP A 162 13.31 -1.40 8.14
N ASP A 163 12.36 -2.13 8.74
CA ASP A 163 11.87 -3.43 8.30
C ASP A 163 10.79 -3.37 7.20
N ILE A 164 11.26 -3.15 5.97
CA ILE A 164 10.78 -4.01 4.88
C ILE A 164 11.16 -5.48 5.17
N SER A 165 12.20 -5.69 5.99
CA SER A 165 12.75 -7.00 6.31
C SER A 165 11.73 -7.93 6.98
N THR A 166 10.82 -7.47 7.83
CA THR A 166 9.80 -8.31 8.47
C THR A 166 8.77 -8.80 7.45
N ILE A 167 8.31 -7.93 6.53
CA ILE A 167 7.40 -8.34 5.44
C ILE A 167 8.08 -9.38 4.54
N VAL A 168 9.37 -9.17 4.22
CA VAL A 168 10.15 -10.08 3.38
C VAL A 168 10.53 -11.38 4.08
N LYS A 169 10.81 -11.34 5.40
CA LYS A 169 11.21 -12.50 6.21
C LYS A 169 10.03 -13.39 6.55
N GLU A 170 8.87 -12.81 6.85
CA GLU A 170 7.68 -13.54 7.29
C GLU A 170 6.73 -13.88 6.14
N GLU A 171 7.08 -13.55 4.89
CA GLU A 171 6.21 -13.67 3.70
C GLU A 171 4.81 -13.07 3.94
N ALA A 172 4.76 -11.99 4.70
CA ALA A 172 3.53 -11.35 5.11
C ALA A 172 2.97 -10.41 4.03
N ALA A 173 1.67 -10.14 4.10
CA ALA A 173 0.98 -9.18 3.24
C ALA A 173 0.45 -8.01 4.09
N LEU A 174 0.64 -6.79 3.61
CA LEU A 174 0.20 -5.58 4.31
C LEU A 174 -0.89 -4.87 3.51
N VAL A 175 -2.01 -4.56 4.17
CA VAL A 175 -3.11 -3.81 3.56
C VAL A 175 -2.98 -2.34 3.94
N LEU A 176 -2.77 -1.48 2.93
CA LEU A 176 -2.59 -0.03 3.09
C LEU A 176 -3.47 0.73 2.11
N VAL A 177 -3.62 2.04 2.32
CA VAL A 177 -4.13 2.93 1.26
C VAL A 177 -3.08 2.99 0.14
N LYS A 178 -3.54 2.93 -1.12
CA LYS A 178 -2.68 2.86 -2.31
C LYS A 178 -1.58 3.93 -2.32
N SER A 179 -1.94 5.20 -2.11
CA SER A 179 -0.99 6.33 -2.11
C SER A 179 0.09 6.19 -1.02
N THR A 180 -0.30 5.74 0.17
CA THR A 180 0.62 5.47 1.27
C THR A 180 1.52 4.28 0.95
N ALA A 181 0.97 3.24 0.30
CA ALA A 181 1.72 2.06 -0.11
C ALA A 181 2.75 2.38 -1.20
N GLU A 182 2.40 3.22 -2.18
CA GLU A 182 3.32 3.73 -3.21
C GLU A 182 4.45 4.54 -2.58
N SER A 183 4.12 5.45 -1.65
CA SER A 183 5.10 6.24 -0.91
C SER A 183 6.04 5.37 -0.08
N PHE A 184 5.49 4.32 0.55
CA PHE A 184 6.24 3.34 1.33
C PHE A 184 7.24 2.56 0.45
N ILE A 185 6.80 2.07 -0.71
CA ILE A 185 7.65 1.35 -1.66
C ILE A 185 8.77 2.25 -2.20
N GLU A 186 8.47 3.51 -2.51
CA GLU A 186 9.48 4.46 -2.98
C GLU A 186 10.53 4.76 -1.91
N ASN A 187 10.11 4.95 -0.65
CA ASN A 187 11.04 5.17 0.46
C ASN A 187 11.94 3.94 0.70
N SER A 188 11.33 2.75 0.68
CA SER A 188 12.01 1.46 0.75
C SER A 188 13.10 1.33 -0.33
N TYR A 189 12.79 1.70 -1.56
CA TYR A 189 13.73 1.67 -2.68
C TYR A 189 14.85 2.71 -2.51
N LYS A 190 14.56 3.92 -2.04
CA LYS A 190 15.57 4.95 -1.80
C LYS A 190 16.66 4.50 -0.82
N ILE A 191 16.25 3.75 0.23
CA ILE A 191 17.13 3.19 1.26
C ILE A 191 17.91 1.99 0.73
N ASN A 192 17.21 0.97 0.21
CA ASN A 192 17.83 -0.33 -0.12
C ASN A 192 18.43 -0.40 -1.54
N LYS A 193 18.06 0.53 -2.44
CA LYS A 193 18.38 0.51 -3.88
C LYS A 193 17.89 -0.71 -4.66
N GLU A 194 17.05 -1.55 -4.05
CA GLU A 194 16.46 -2.74 -4.67
C GLU A 194 14.96 -2.85 -4.36
N CYS A 195 14.20 -3.47 -5.28
CA CYS A 195 12.77 -3.70 -5.11
C CYS A 195 12.54 -4.95 -4.26
N ARG A 196 12.28 -4.74 -2.96
CA ARG A 196 11.97 -5.84 -2.00
C ARG A 196 10.47 -6.12 -1.85
N VAL A 197 9.63 -5.14 -2.17
CA VAL A 197 8.17 -5.22 -2.07
C VAL A 197 7.54 -4.62 -3.33
N THR A 198 6.32 -5.06 -3.65
CA THR A 198 5.49 -4.57 -4.75
C THR A 198 4.04 -4.45 -4.31
N LEU A 199 3.27 -3.67 -5.06
CA LEU A 199 1.80 -3.69 -4.97
C LEU A 199 1.24 -4.87 -5.75
N ALA A 200 0.17 -5.46 -5.20
CA ALA A 200 -0.72 -6.31 -5.95
C ALA A 200 -1.45 -5.50 -7.04
N GLU A 201 -1.75 -6.13 -8.17
CA GLU A 201 -2.32 -5.46 -9.35
C GLU A 201 -3.71 -4.86 -9.11
N LYS A 202 -4.53 -5.52 -8.28
CA LYS A 202 -5.89 -5.08 -7.98
C LYS A 202 -5.96 -4.31 -6.67
N THR A 203 -6.55 -3.12 -6.73
CA THR A 203 -6.97 -2.35 -5.55
C THR A 203 -8.39 -2.75 -5.15
N PHE A 204 -8.78 -2.43 -3.91
CA PHE A 204 -10.07 -2.78 -3.35
C PHE A 204 -10.47 -1.79 -2.25
N PHE A 205 -11.75 -1.79 -1.85
CA PHE A 205 -12.29 -0.87 -0.85
C PHE A 205 -12.03 0.62 -1.15
N SER A 206 -12.63 1.12 -2.22
CA SER A 206 -12.68 2.56 -2.47
C SER A 206 -13.50 3.25 -1.39
N ARG A 207 -12.92 4.24 -0.70
CA ARG A 207 -13.56 4.95 0.41
C ARG A 207 -13.45 6.46 0.23
N PRO A 208 -14.54 7.21 0.49
CA PRO A 208 -14.48 8.65 0.48
C PRO A 208 -13.63 9.15 1.65
N GLN A 209 -12.84 10.18 1.40
CA GLN A 209 -12.11 10.96 2.39
C GLN A 209 -12.78 12.33 2.52
N THR A 210 -13.00 12.77 3.75
CA THR A 210 -13.71 14.02 4.07
C THR A 210 -12.90 14.87 5.04
N PHE A 211 -13.03 16.20 4.95
CA PHE A 211 -12.62 17.09 6.04
C PHE A 211 -13.57 16.92 7.24
N SER A 212 -13.05 17.16 8.43
CA SER A 212 -13.83 17.05 9.68
C SER A 212 -13.90 18.40 10.38
N TYR A 213 -15.02 18.67 11.03
CA TYR A 213 -15.33 19.94 11.68
C TYR A 213 -15.90 19.71 13.07
N PRO A 214 -15.80 20.69 13.98
CA PRO A 214 -16.57 20.64 15.22
C PRO A 214 -18.06 20.48 14.93
N LYS A 215 -18.76 19.81 15.85
CA LYS A 215 -20.20 19.59 15.70
C LYS A 215 -20.96 20.92 15.60
N HIS A 216 -21.87 21.00 14.63
CA HIS A 216 -22.67 22.18 14.26
C HIS A 216 -21.83 23.36 13.76
N SER A 217 -20.73 23.08 13.06
CA SER A 217 -19.86 24.14 12.53
C SER A 217 -20.54 24.92 11.39
N PRO A 218 -20.51 26.27 11.42
CA PRO A 218 -21.18 27.10 10.41
C PRO A 218 -20.46 27.09 9.04
N ILE A 219 -19.17 26.75 9.01
CA ILE A 219 -18.37 26.81 7.78
C ILE A 219 -18.59 25.61 6.84
N VAL A 220 -19.17 24.53 7.34
CA VAL A 220 -19.33 23.26 6.60
C VAL A 220 -20.05 23.50 5.26
N LYS A 221 -21.18 24.22 5.28
CA LYS A 221 -21.98 24.48 4.06
C LYS A 221 -21.20 25.27 3.01
N THR A 222 -20.45 26.29 3.45
CA THR A 222 -19.68 27.15 2.55
C THR A 222 -18.49 26.40 1.97
N VAL A 223 -17.80 25.59 2.78
CA VAL A 223 -16.69 24.76 2.29
C VAL A 223 -17.20 23.68 1.34
N ASP A 224 -18.31 23.00 1.67
CA ASP A 224 -18.91 21.97 0.81
C ASP A 224 -19.27 22.52 -0.58
N TYR A 225 -19.89 23.70 -0.64
CA TYR A 225 -20.19 24.35 -1.92
C TYR A 225 -18.92 24.59 -2.74
N ASN A 226 -17.85 25.10 -2.11
CA ASN A 226 -16.60 25.36 -2.82
C ASN A 226 -15.88 24.05 -3.20
N LEU A 227 -15.94 23.00 -2.39
CA LEU A 227 -15.39 21.68 -2.73
C LEU A 227 -16.07 21.10 -3.97
N LEU A 228 -17.39 21.23 -4.08
CA LEU A 228 -18.13 20.83 -5.27
C LEU A 228 -17.67 21.60 -6.51
N LEU A 229 -17.41 22.91 -6.39
CA LEU A 229 -16.85 23.70 -7.48
C LEU A 229 -15.42 23.26 -7.85
N LEU A 230 -14.57 22.96 -6.87
CA LEU A 230 -13.21 22.45 -7.10
C LEU A 230 -13.26 21.11 -7.85
N GLN A 231 -14.19 20.24 -7.48
CA GLN A 231 -14.38 18.94 -8.13
C GLN A 231 -14.91 19.10 -9.56
N GLN A 232 -15.86 20.01 -9.80
CA GLN A 232 -16.37 20.32 -11.14
C GLN A 232 -15.30 20.95 -12.04
N ALA A 233 -14.42 21.79 -11.47
CA ALA A 233 -13.33 22.43 -12.18
C ALA A 233 -12.12 21.50 -12.45
N GLY A 234 -12.14 20.25 -11.96
CA GLY A 234 -11.02 19.32 -12.12
C GLY A 234 -9.83 19.60 -11.18
N LEU A 235 -9.98 20.51 -10.21
CA LEU A 235 -8.89 20.96 -9.33
C LEU A 235 -8.52 19.92 -8.28
N ILE A 236 -9.47 19.07 -7.86
CA ILE A 236 -9.19 17.91 -7.00
C ILE A 236 -8.26 16.94 -7.72
N GLN A 237 -8.59 16.57 -8.96
CA GLN A 237 -7.80 15.63 -9.77
C GLN A 237 -6.43 16.21 -10.11
N TYR A 238 -6.35 17.53 -10.32
CA TYR A 238 -5.07 18.23 -10.46
C TYR A 238 -4.22 18.11 -9.18
N ALA A 239 -4.79 18.36 -8.01
CA ALA A 239 -4.10 18.23 -6.73
C ALA A 239 -3.66 16.78 -6.47
N GLU A 240 -4.53 15.80 -6.72
CA GLU A 240 -4.19 14.37 -6.63
C GLU A 240 -3.00 14.04 -7.53
N LYS A 241 -3.05 14.41 -8.82
CA LYS A 241 -1.96 14.15 -9.77
C LYS A 241 -0.66 14.85 -9.39
N ARG A 242 -0.73 16.06 -8.82
CA ARG A 242 0.45 16.83 -8.38
C ARG A 242 1.08 16.26 -7.12
N SER A 243 0.25 15.71 -6.23
CA SER A 243 0.67 15.07 -4.98
C SER A 243 1.12 13.62 -5.16
N ALA A 244 0.68 12.95 -6.22
CA ALA A 244 1.02 11.55 -6.49
C ALA A 244 2.52 11.37 -6.75
N VAL A 245 3.08 10.26 -6.25
CA VAL A 245 4.45 9.85 -6.56
C VAL A 245 4.47 9.46 -8.05
N PRO A 246 5.30 10.13 -8.88
CA PRO A 246 5.16 10.07 -10.34
C PRO A 246 5.47 8.70 -10.96
N TYR A 247 6.06 7.75 -10.22
CA TYR A 247 6.43 6.46 -10.78
C TYR A 247 6.67 5.39 -9.70
N ASN A 248 5.91 4.28 -9.73
CA ASN A 248 6.21 3.10 -8.92
C ASN A 248 7.16 2.16 -9.70
N ARG A 249 8.48 2.40 -9.53
CA ARG A 249 9.57 1.62 -10.15
C ARG A 249 9.51 0.12 -9.84
N CYS A 250 8.90 -0.22 -8.71
CA CYS A 250 8.83 -1.59 -8.22
C CYS A 250 7.50 -2.28 -8.55
N SER A 251 6.73 -1.76 -9.51
CA SER A 251 5.54 -2.45 -10.01
C SER A 251 5.92 -3.68 -10.84
N VAL A 252 5.39 -4.85 -10.47
CA VAL A 252 5.58 -6.10 -11.23
C VAL A 252 5.09 -5.98 -12.68
N SER A 253 4.05 -5.19 -12.95
CA SER A 253 3.55 -4.98 -14.32
C SER A 253 4.56 -4.23 -15.19
N GLU A 254 5.30 -3.28 -14.63
CA GLU A 254 6.38 -2.57 -15.31
C GLU A 254 7.63 -3.44 -15.41
N ALA A 255 8.01 -4.17 -14.35
CA ALA A 255 9.11 -5.13 -14.39
C ALA A 255 8.89 -6.21 -15.48
N LYS A 256 7.65 -6.71 -15.64
CA LYS A 256 7.29 -7.67 -16.68
C LYS A 256 7.35 -7.07 -18.08
N LYS A 257 6.96 -5.80 -18.27
CA LYS A 257 7.12 -5.09 -19.56
C LYS A 257 8.60 -4.89 -19.90
N ILE A 258 9.41 -4.51 -18.92
CA ILE A 258 10.85 -4.34 -19.08
C ILE A 258 11.51 -5.68 -19.40
N ALA A 259 11.13 -6.76 -18.70
CA ALA A 259 11.63 -8.11 -18.95
C ALA A 259 11.18 -8.66 -20.32
N ALA A 260 9.93 -8.40 -20.75
CA ALA A 260 9.45 -8.79 -22.06
C ALA A 260 10.20 -8.11 -23.21
N ASN A 261 10.67 -6.88 -23.00
CA ASN A 261 11.50 -6.15 -23.95
C ASN A 261 13.00 -6.44 -23.81
N LYS A 262 13.44 -7.08 -22.72
CA LYS A 262 14.83 -7.45 -22.48
C LYS A 262 15.08 -8.82 -23.10
N VAL A 263 15.87 -8.85 -24.17
CA VAL A 263 16.40 -10.10 -24.73
C VAL A 263 17.26 -10.78 -23.65
N VAL A 264 16.73 -11.82 -23.01
CA VAL A 264 17.44 -12.57 -21.96
C VAL A 264 18.55 -13.39 -22.65
N PRO A 265 19.83 -13.15 -22.35
CA PRO A 265 20.90 -13.96 -22.92
C PRO A 265 20.81 -15.39 -22.38
N LEU A 266 20.72 -16.37 -23.27
CA LEU A 266 20.65 -17.78 -22.90
C LEU A 266 21.91 -18.18 -22.12
N LYS A 267 21.73 -18.75 -20.93
CA LYS A 267 22.85 -19.28 -20.14
C LYS A 267 23.09 -20.73 -20.53
N LEU A 268 24.34 -21.21 -20.38
CA LEU A 268 24.71 -22.60 -20.65
C LEU A 268 23.83 -23.61 -19.89
N LYS A 269 23.35 -23.22 -18.69
CA LYS A 269 22.42 -24.01 -17.86
C LYS A 269 21.06 -24.27 -18.54
N ASP A 270 20.65 -23.40 -19.46
CA ASP A 270 19.37 -23.53 -20.18
C ASP A 270 19.47 -24.53 -21.35
N VAL A 271 20.67 -24.70 -21.92
CA VAL A 271 20.95 -25.61 -23.05
C VAL A 271 21.63 -26.91 -22.60
N ALA A 272 21.99 -27.03 -21.31
CA ALA A 272 22.63 -28.20 -20.73
C ALA A 272 21.89 -29.51 -21.02
N GLY A 273 20.55 -29.49 -21.11
CA GLY A 273 19.76 -30.67 -21.47
C GLY A 273 20.08 -31.24 -22.84
N ALA A 274 20.30 -30.39 -23.85
CA ALA A 274 20.65 -30.83 -25.20
C ALA A 274 22.05 -31.47 -25.25
N PHE A 275 23.00 -30.89 -24.52
CA PHE A 275 24.35 -31.46 -24.37
C PHE A 275 24.32 -32.81 -23.64
N SER A 276 23.52 -32.94 -22.59
CA SER A 276 23.37 -34.21 -21.86
C SER A 276 22.80 -35.33 -22.74
N ILE A 277 21.79 -35.04 -23.57
CA ILE A 277 21.22 -36.01 -24.52
C ILE A 277 22.26 -36.44 -25.56
N LEU A 278 23.05 -35.48 -26.06
CA LEU A 278 24.09 -35.76 -27.06
C LEU A 278 25.19 -36.66 -26.50
N ILE A 279 25.63 -36.41 -25.25
CA ILE A 279 26.63 -37.25 -24.57
C ILE A 279 26.08 -38.68 -24.36
N LEU A 280 24.83 -38.82 -23.90
CA LEU A 280 24.19 -40.12 -23.72
C LEU A 280 24.08 -40.89 -25.05
N GLY A 281 23.71 -40.20 -26.13
CA GLY A 281 23.65 -40.79 -27.47
C GLY A 281 25.01 -41.29 -27.95
N PHE A 282 26.08 -40.53 -27.71
CA PHE A 282 27.45 -40.94 -28.02
C PHE A 282 27.87 -42.19 -27.24
N ILE A 283 27.61 -42.22 -25.92
CA ILE A 283 27.94 -43.37 -25.07
C ILE A 283 27.22 -44.63 -25.56
N LEU A 284 25.93 -44.53 -25.86
CA LEU A 284 25.13 -45.67 -26.33
C LEU A 284 25.64 -46.19 -27.68
N SER A 285 26.02 -45.29 -28.59
CA SER A 285 26.58 -45.66 -29.89
C SER A 285 27.90 -46.41 -29.76
N PHE A 286 28.81 -45.94 -28.88
CA PHE A 286 30.05 -46.65 -28.61
C PHE A 286 29.82 -48.03 -28.01
N ILE A 287 28.87 -48.17 -27.07
CA ILE A 287 28.53 -49.47 -26.47
C ILE A 287 28.07 -50.47 -27.54
N LEU A 288 27.19 -50.04 -28.46
CA LEU A 288 26.74 -50.90 -29.57
C LEU A 288 27.90 -51.34 -30.47
N LEU A 289 28.81 -50.42 -30.81
CA LEU A 289 29.99 -50.74 -31.63
C LEU A 289 30.93 -51.74 -30.94
N PHE A 290 31.14 -51.61 -29.62
CA PHE A 290 31.93 -52.58 -28.86
C PHE A 290 31.27 -53.96 -28.83
N ILE A 291 29.95 -54.02 -28.65
CA ILE A 291 29.18 -55.26 -28.69
C ILE A 291 29.33 -55.93 -30.07
N GLU A 292 29.18 -55.18 -31.16
CA GLU A 292 29.34 -55.69 -32.52
C GLU A 292 30.76 -56.24 -32.78
N CYS A 293 31.79 -55.54 -32.31
CA CYS A 293 33.17 -55.98 -32.43
C CYS A 293 33.44 -57.28 -31.64
N ILE A 294 32.86 -57.44 -30.45
CA ILE A 294 32.95 -58.67 -29.67
C ILE A 294 32.23 -59.81 -30.37
N PHE A 295 31.00 -59.61 -30.85
CA PHE A 295 30.25 -60.62 -31.60
C PHE A 295 30.96 -61.05 -32.88
N LYS A 296 31.52 -60.09 -33.65
CA LYS A 296 32.30 -60.41 -34.85
C LYS A 296 33.52 -61.26 -34.50
N LYS A 297 34.24 -60.93 -33.44
CA LYS A 297 35.42 -61.70 -32.99
C LYS A 297 35.05 -63.11 -32.51
N MET A 298 33.88 -63.29 -31.91
CA MET A 298 33.37 -64.60 -31.49
C MET A 298 32.84 -65.46 -32.66
N SER A 299 32.26 -64.83 -33.69
CA SER A 299 31.75 -65.53 -34.88
C SER A 299 32.84 -65.90 -35.90
N THR A 300 34.04 -65.34 -35.79
CA THR A 300 35.18 -65.61 -36.70
C THR A 300 36.16 -66.65 -36.10
N LYS A 301 35.68 -67.50 -35.19
CA LYS A 301 36.41 -68.60 -34.57
C LYS A 301 35.64 -69.88 -34.80
#